data_AF-A0A482IZX4-F1
#
_entry.id   AF-A0A482IZX4-F1
#
_cell.length_a   1.000
_cell.length_b   1.000
_cell.length_c   1.000
_cell.angle_alpha   90.00
_cell.angle_beta   90.00
_cell.angle_gamma   90.00
#
_symmetry.space_group_name_H-M   'P 1'
#
loop_
_entity.id
_entity.type
_entity.pdbx_description
1 polymer ?
#
loop_
_entity_poly.entity_id
_entity_poly.type
_entity_poly.pdbx_seq_one_letter_code
_entity_poly.pdbx_strand_id
1 'polypeptide(L)'
;MQPLATNFIIWQFLRPRISCALSVLPLGLMFSAFVPLFMLLEPLGRAMGIPHGAPVKGQPNGWLWLTLFLATMVTLMLAGAALGWLANALIARVVFRWPANKVHDAFLYSQVPDTWYREAAEAGANAVASKRVNAWATTRQQGKWHFVATRGVLGWGSPMFFGMSVVPVLVHRVQPSLGYFISQLLIWAIAGALFGFAIWHFSERQFQKQHREAEP
;
A
#
# COMPACT_ATOMS: atom_id res chain seq x y z
N MET A 1 -9.41 -4.49 19.03
CA MET A 1 -9.60 -3.30 18.17
C MET A 1 -8.41 -3.19 17.21
N GLN A 2 -8.57 -2.59 16.03
CA GLN A 2 -7.53 -2.56 14.98
C GLN A 2 -6.90 -1.16 14.86
N PRO A 3 -5.60 -1.05 14.53
CA PRO A 3 -4.97 0.23 14.19
C PRO A 3 -5.62 0.89 12.98
N LEU A 4 -5.70 2.22 12.99
CA LEU A 4 -6.31 3.02 11.93
C LEU A 4 -5.67 2.76 10.56
N ALA A 5 -4.36 2.53 10.56
CA ALA A 5 -3.57 2.18 9.38
C ALA A 5 -4.08 0.94 8.64
N THR A 6 -4.61 -0.02 9.38
CA THR A 6 -5.08 -1.31 8.86
C THR A 6 -6.60 -1.44 8.85
N ASN A 7 -7.30 -0.43 9.37
CA ASN A 7 -8.76 -0.43 9.50
C ASN A 7 -9.41 0.09 8.23
N PHE A 8 -9.29 -0.65 7.11
CA PHE A 8 -9.86 -0.34 5.78
C PHE A 8 -11.35 0.01 5.81
N ILE A 9 -12.03 -0.47 6.83
CA ILE A 9 -13.41 -0.23 7.13
C ILE A 9 -13.67 1.26 7.42
N ILE A 10 -12.91 1.89 8.33
CA ILE A 10 -13.15 3.29 8.72
C ILE A 10 -12.95 4.22 7.53
N TRP A 11 -11.99 3.91 6.68
CA TRP A 11 -11.66 4.68 5.47
C TRP A 11 -12.85 4.93 4.54
N GLN A 12 -13.82 4.01 4.49
CA GLN A 12 -15.02 4.16 3.67
C GLN A 12 -15.99 5.20 4.24
N PHE A 13 -15.99 5.36 5.56
CA PHE A 13 -16.87 6.29 6.29
C PHE A 13 -16.23 7.64 6.54
N LEU A 14 -14.90 7.73 6.44
CA LEU A 14 -14.21 9.01 6.53
C LEU A 14 -14.63 9.95 5.40
N ARG A 15 -14.70 11.24 5.71
CA ARG A 15 -14.84 12.30 4.70
C ARG A 15 -13.65 12.21 3.72
N PRO A 16 -13.86 12.37 2.40
CA PRO A 16 -12.79 12.25 1.41
C PRO A 16 -11.57 13.12 1.70
N ARG A 17 -11.78 14.34 2.23
CA ARG A 17 -10.70 15.27 2.61
C ARG A 17 -9.82 14.70 3.73
N ILE A 18 -10.43 14.10 4.76
CA ILE A 18 -9.72 13.50 5.90
C ILE A 18 -8.98 12.23 5.45
N SER A 19 -9.65 11.39 4.67
CA SER A 19 -9.03 10.21 4.06
C SER A 19 -7.82 10.59 3.21
N CYS A 20 -7.97 11.57 2.32
CA CYS A 20 -6.84 12.06 1.53
C CYS A 20 -5.69 12.54 2.43
N ALA A 21 -5.98 13.41 3.42
CA ALA A 21 -4.96 13.94 4.33
C ALA A 21 -4.20 12.84 5.08
N LEU A 22 -4.90 11.84 5.62
CA LEU A 22 -4.28 10.72 6.33
C LEU A 22 -3.46 9.81 5.40
N SER A 23 -3.80 9.74 4.11
CA SER A 23 -3.11 8.86 3.16
C SER A 23 -1.85 9.48 2.57
N VAL A 24 -1.80 10.82 2.47
CA VAL A 24 -0.71 11.54 1.79
C VAL A 24 0.66 11.22 2.40
N LEU A 25 0.81 11.26 3.73
CA LEU A 25 2.12 11.02 4.36
C LEU A 25 2.59 9.57 4.30
N PRO A 26 1.78 8.55 4.66
CA PRO A 26 2.16 7.15 4.48
C PRO A 26 2.50 6.82 3.03
N LEU A 27 1.69 7.29 2.07
CA LEU A 27 1.92 7.02 0.66
C LEU A 27 3.16 7.76 0.14
N GLY A 28 3.29 9.04 0.47
CA GLY A 28 4.43 9.87 0.09
C GLY A 28 5.75 9.32 0.65
N LEU A 29 5.78 8.92 1.92
CA LEU A 29 6.98 8.34 2.52
C LEU A 29 7.27 6.92 2.02
N MET A 30 6.25 6.12 1.74
CA MET A 30 6.42 4.83 1.05
C MET A 30 7.11 5.01 -0.31
N PHE A 31 6.71 6.00 -1.11
CA PHE A 31 7.38 6.32 -2.38
C PHE A 31 8.73 7.00 -2.19
N SER A 32 8.92 7.79 -1.13
CA SER A 32 10.23 8.38 -0.83
C SER A 32 11.30 7.31 -0.57
N ALA A 33 10.89 6.11 -0.17
CA ALA A 33 11.76 4.97 0.08
C ALA A 33 12.51 4.50 -1.18
N PHE A 34 12.07 4.90 -2.38
CA PHE A 34 12.83 4.68 -3.61
C PHE A 34 14.15 5.48 -3.64
N VAL A 35 14.22 6.64 -2.97
CA VAL A 35 15.46 7.44 -2.92
C VAL A 35 16.61 6.67 -2.27
N PRO A 36 16.51 6.20 -1.00
CA PRO A 36 17.57 5.39 -0.40
C PRO A 36 17.78 4.07 -1.15
N LEU A 37 16.72 3.47 -1.71
CA LEU A 37 16.85 2.26 -2.53
C LEU A 37 17.76 2.50 -3.75
N PHE A 38 17.58 3.62 -4.47
CA PHE A 38 18.43 3.99 -5.60
C PHE A 38 19.88 4.25 -5.17
N MET A 39 20.10 4.80 -3.98
CA MET A 39 21.44 4.96 -3.42
C MET A 39 22.10 3.62 -3.05
N LEU A 40 21.30 2.60 -2.73
CA LEU A 40 21.77 1.26 -2.40
C LEU A 40 22.04 0.36 -3.62
N LEU A 41 21.52 0.71 -4.81
CA LEU A 41 21.68 -0.10 -6.02
C LEU A 41 23.14 -0.38 -6.37
N GLU A 42 23.96 0.66 -6.40
CA GLU A 42 25.35 0.58 -6.80
C GLU A 42 26.22 -0.20 -5.80
N PRO A 43 26.20 0.09 -4.48
CA PRO A 43 26.96 -0.71 -3.52
C PRO A 43 26.49 -2.16 -3.46
N LEU A 44 25.18 -2.43 -3.61
CA LEU A 44 24.66 -3.80 -3.70
C LEU A 44 25.18 -4.51 -4.97
N GLY A 45 25.21 -3.82 -6.11
CA GLY A 45 25.80 -4.35 -7.34
C GLY A 45 27.28 -4.68 -7.19
N ARG A 46 28.06 -3.75 -6.62
CA ARG A 46 29.49 -3.93 -6.35
C ARG A 46 29.76 -5.09 -5.40
N ALA A 47 29.01 -5.20 -4.30
CA ALA A 47 29.13 -6.30 -3.33
C ALA A 47 28.86 -7.68 -3.97
N MET A 48 28.07 -7.71 -5.04
CA MET A 48 27.68 -8.93 -5.75
C MET A 48 28.54 -9.21 -6.99
N GLY A 49 29.58 -8.39 -7.23
CA GLY A 49 30.48 -8.53 -8.38
C GLY A 49 29.85 -8.12 -9.72
N ILE A 50 28.79 -7.31 -9.71
CA ILE A 50 28.13 -6.83 -10.94
C ILE A 50 28.82 -5.53 -11.39
N PRO A 51 29.42 -5.49 -12.60
CA PRO A 51 30.04 -4.26 -13.11
C PRO A 51 29.02 -3.13 -13.28
N HIS A 52 29.49 -1.89 -13.11
CA HIS A 52 28.63 -0.72 -13.25
C HIS A 52 28.02 -0.64 -14.67
N GLY A 53 26.70 -0.45 -14.76
CA GLY A 53 25.97 -0.39 -16.03
C GLY A 53 25.77 -1.74 -16.74
N ALA A 54 26.30 -2.85 -16.21
CA ALA A 54 26.08 -4.16 -16.81
C ALA A 54 24.64 -4.67 -16.57
N PRO A 55 24.04 -5.37 -17.54
CA PRO A 55 22.71 -5.96 -17.37
C PRO A 55 22.74 -7.07 -16.31
N VAL A 56 21.84 -6.98 -15.32
CA VAL A 56 21.76 -7.93 -14.20
C VAL A 56 21.43 -9.36 -14.67
N LYS A 57 20.58 -9.52 -15.70
CA LYS A 57 20.06 -10.82 -16.15
C LYS A 57 21.12 -11.81 -16.67
N GLY A 58 22.36 -11.37 -16.94
CA GLY A 58 23.45 -12.23 -17.42
C GLY A 58 24.56 -12.47 -16.41
N GLN A 59 24.44 -11.94 -15.19
CA GLN A 59 25.51 -12.02 -14.19
C GLN A 59 25.34 -13.27 -13.33
N PRO A 60 26.43 -13.92 -12.87
CA PRO A 60 26.38 -15.11 -12.01
C PRO A 60 25.48 -14.91 -10.77
N ASN A 61 25.54 -13.72 -10.18
CA ASN A 61 24.77 -13.35 -8.99
C ASN A 61 23.52 -12.51 -9.29
N GLY A 62 23.10 -12.41 -10.56
CA GLY A 62 22.02 -11.51 -10.98
C GLY A 62 20.68 -11.79 -10.31
N TRP A 63 20.33 -13.08 -10.13
CA TRP A 63 19.08 -13.48 -9.46
C TRP A 63 19.09 -13.17 -7.97
N LEU A 64 20.21 -13.43 -7.28
CA LEU A 64 20.34 -13.10 -5.86
C LEU A 64 20.27 -11.58 -5.65
N TRP A 65 20.95 -10.81 -6.51
CA TRP A 65 20.85 -9.35 -6.51
C TRP A 65 19.40 -8.88 -6.69
N LEU A 66 18.66 -9.46 -7.64
CA LEU A 66 17.26 -9.10 -7.90
C LEU A 66 16.38 -9.39 -6.69
N THR A 67 16.55 -10.57 -6.07
CA THR A 67 15.80 -10.96 -4.86
C THR A 67 16.10 -10.00 -3.69
N LEU A 68 17.38 -9.70 -3.43
CA LEU A 68 17.78 -8.78 -2.38
C LEU A 68 17.27 -7.35 -2.63
N PHE A 69 17.33 -6.90 -3.88
CA PHE A 69 16.79 -5.61 -4.30
C PHE A 69 15.28 -5.53 -4.02
N LEU A 70 14.50 -6.53 -4.46
CA LEU A 70 13.05 -6.56 -4.25
C LEU A 70 12.70 -6.65 -2.77
N ALA A 71 13.40 -7.49 -1.99
CA ALA A 71 13.21 -7.59 -0.55
C ALA A 71 13.48 -6.25 0.15
N THR A 72 14.62 -5.62 -0.17
CA THR A 72 15.01 -4.32 0.38
C THR A 72 13.99 -3.24 0.02
N MET A 73 13.53 -3.21 -1.23
CA MET A 73 12.48 -2.30 -1.69
C MET A 73 11.21 -2.44 -0.87
N VAL A 74 10.68 -3.66 -0.70
CA VAL A 74 9.47 -3.91 0.07
C VAL A 74 9.66 -3.49 1.53
N THR A 75 10.80 -3.85 2.15
CA THR A 75 11.11 -3.47 3.53
C THR A 75 11.15 -1.95 3.71
N LEU A 76 11.83 -1.23 2.82
CA LEU A 76 11.91 0.23 2.84
C LEU A 76 10.54 0.88 2.63
N MET A 77 9.73 0.36 1.71
CA MET A 77 8.36 0.83 1.48
C MET A 77 7.47 0.66 2.72
N LEU A 78 7.51 -0.52 3.36
CA LEU A 78 6.77 -0.79 4.60
C LEU A 78 7.24 0.13 5.74
N ALA A 79 8.54 0.33 5.87
CA ALA A 79 9.11 1.27 6.85
C ALA A 79 8.67 2.71 6.58
N GLY A 80 8.72 3.17 5.32
CA GLY A 80 8.24 4.49 4.92
C GLY A 80 6.76 4.69 5.21
N ALA A 81 5.92 3.70 4.92
CA ALA A 81 4.50 3.74 5.26
C ALA A 81 4.28 3.84 6.78
N ALA A 82 5.00 3.04 7.58
CA ALA A 82 4.93 3.11 9.04
C ALA A 82 5.38 4.47 9.59
N LEU A 83 6.47 5.03 9.06
CA LEU A 83 6.93 6.38 9.40
C LEU A 83 5.91 7.45 9.04
N GLY A 84 5.21 7.32 7.92
CA GLY A 84 4.15 8.27 7.55
C GLY A 84 2.96 8.22 8.50
N TRP A 85 2.63 7.04 9.03
CA TRP A 85 1.64 6.90 10.09
C TRP A 85 2.07 7.54 11.40
N LEU A 86 3.33 7.36 11.79
CA LEU A 86 3.91 8.04 12.95
C LEU A 86 3.94 9.56 12.77
N ALA A 87 4.25 10.04 11.57
CA ALA A 87 4.23 11.45 11.24
C ALA A 87 2.82 12.04 11.33
N ASN A 88 1.79 11.34 10.84
CA ASN A 88 0.39 11.75 11.04
C ASN A 88 0.04 11.87 12.53
N ALA A 89 0.42 10.89 13.34
CA ALA A 89 0.19 10.91 14.79
C ALA A 89 0.93 12.07 15.48
N LEU A 90 2.17 12.34 15.06
CA LEU A 90 2.96 13.45 15.56
C LEU A 90 2.37 14.80 15.17
N ILE A 91 1.87 14.96 13.94
CA ILE A 91 1.19 16.18 13.48
C ILE A 91 -0.11 16.38 14.27
N ALA A 92 -0.89 15.32 14.51
CA ALA A 92 -2.07 15.38 15.39
C ALA A 92 -1.69 15.87 16.80
N ARG A 93 -0.57 15.39 17.34
CA ARG A 93 -0.07 15.77 18.66
C ARG A 93 0.44 17.22 18.71
N VAL A 94 1.26 17.63 17.75
CA VAL A 94 2.01 18.90 17.79
C VAL A 94 1.23 20.06 17.16
N VAL A 95 0.71 19.85 15.95
CA VAL A 95 0.03 20.91 15.18
C VAL A 95 -1.40 21.08 15.66
N PHE A 96 -2.14 19.98 15.76
CA PHE A 96 -3.53 20.00 16.22
C PHE A 96 -3.67 19.94 17.75
N ARG A 97 -2.54 19.87 18.47
CA ARG A 97 -2.47 19.86 19.95
C ARG A 97 -3.35 18.79 20.60
N TRP A 98 -3.56 17.64 19.95
CA TRP A 98 -4.35 16.57 20.56
C TRP A 98 -3.63 16.01 21.80
N PRO A 99 -4.36 15.72 22.89
CA PRO A 99 -3.75 15.05 24.04
C PRO A 99 -3.32 13.62 23.66
N ALA A 100 -2.29 13.11 24.35
CA ALA A 100 -1.59 11.88 23.95
C ALA A 100 -2.50 10.64 23.93
N ASN A 101 -3.41 10.53 24.89
CA ASN A 101 -4.46 9.51 24.92
C ASN A 101 -5.34 9.55 23.66
N LYS A 102 -5.79 10.74 23.24
CA LYS A 102 -6.61 10.89 22.04
C LYS A 102 -5.88 10.45 20.77
N VAL A 103 -4.58 10.74 20.66
CA VAL A 103 -3.76 10.27 19.52
C VAL A 103 -3.62 8.75 19.57
N HIS A 104 -3.30 8.19 20.74
CA HIS A 104 -3.20 6.75 20.94
C HIS A 104 -4.50 6.04 20.53
N ASP A 105 -5.64 6.51 21.02
CA ASP A 105 -6.95 5.90 20.76
C ASP A 105 -7.35 6.02 19.29
N ALA A 106 -7.09 7.18 18.66
CA ALA A 106 -7.39 7.38 17.25
C ALA A 106 -6.53 6.48 16.34
N PHE A 107 -5.22 6.39 16.56
CA PHE A 107 -4.31 5.71 15.64
C PHE A 107 -4.15 4.21 15.92
N LEU A 108 -4.21 3.76 17.18
CA LEU A 108 -4.06 2.35 17.54
C LEU A 108 -5.38 1.62 17.72
N TYR A 109 -6.42 2.32 18.16
CA TYR A 109 -7.75 1.72 18.37
C TYR A 109 -8.81 2.22 17.40
N SER A 110 -8.42 3.08 16.45
CA SER A 110 -9.32 3.60 15.43
C SER A 110 -10.49 4.42 16.00
N GLN A 111 -10.35 4.98 17.20
CA GLN A 111 -11.35 5.84 17.83
C GLN A 111 -11.21 7.28 17.32
N VAL A 112 -11.64 7.50 16.08
CA VAL A 112 -11.58 8.82 15.43
C VAL A 112 -12.76 9.70 15.84
N PRO A 113 -12.62 11.03 15.87
CA PRO A 113 -13.72 11.94 16.21
C PRO A 113 -14.91 11.80 15.25
N ASP A 114 -16.14 11.98 15.74
CA ASP A 114 -17.35 11.81 14.91
C ASP A 114 -17.39 12.74 13.71
N THR A 115 -16.88 13.96 13.88
CA THR A 115 -16.71 14.96 12.81
C THR A 115 -15.92 14.48 11.58
N TRP A 116 -15.11 13.42 11.72
CA TRP A 116 -14.36 12.84 10.61
C TRP A 116 -15.22 11.95 9.72
N TYR A 117 -16.35 11.46 10.22
CA TYR A 117 -17.28 10.66 9.45
C TYR A 117 -18.11 11.52 8.49
N ARG A 118 -18.57 10.91 7.40
CA ARG A 118 -19.62 11.50 6.54
C ARG A 118 -20.94 11.50 7.31
N GLU A 119 -21.81 12.47 7.07
CA GLU A 119 -23.12 12.63 7.76
C GLU A 119 -23.95 11.33 7.80
N ALA A 120 -23.89 10.49 6.76
CA ALA A 120 -24.57 9.20 6.71
C ALA A 120 -24.05 8.13 7.71
N ALA A 121 -22.92 8.36 8.38
CA ALA A 121 -22.33 7.50 9.40
C ALA A 121 -22.59 7.99 10.84
N GLU A 122 -23.05 9.24 11.02
CA GLU A 122 -23.57 9.75 12.31
C GLU A 122 -24.88 9.05 12.71
N ALA A 123 -25.59 8.45 11.76
CA ALA A 123 -26.84 7.68 11.97
C ALA A 123 -26.65 6.32 12.69
N GLY A 124 -25.51 6.07 13.34
CA GLY A 124 -25.33 4.97 14.29
C GLY A 124 -24.23 3.98 13.90
N ALA A 125 -23.34 3.71 14.85
CA ALA A 125 -22.26 2.74 14.73
C ALA A 125 -22.72 1.33 14.27
N ASN A 126 -23.97 0.96 14.58
CA ASN A 126 -24.59 -0.30 14.15
C ASN A 126 -25.00 -0.30 12.67
N ALA A 127 -25.45 0.84 12.12
CA ALA A 127 -25.74 0.99 10.69
C ALA A 127 -24.45 0.99 9.85
N VAL A 128 -23.36 1.49 10.45
CA VAL A 128 -22.02 1.45 9.89
C VAL A 128 -21.45 0.03 9.93
N ALA A 129 -21.65 -0.71 11.04
CA ALA A 129 -21.28 -2.13 11.18
C ALA A 129 -21.95 -3.03 10.13
N SER A 130 -23.27 -2.91 9.94
CA SER A 130 -24.01 -3.67 8.94
C SER A 130 -23.62 -3.30 7.49
N LYS A 131 -23.38 -2.02 7.21
CA LYS A 131 -22.86 -1.59 5.89
C LYS A 131 -21.45 -2.16 5.59
N ARG A 132 -20.59 -2.38 6.59
CA ARG A 132 -19.24 -2.97 6.42
C ARG A 132 -19.30 -4.42 5.96
N VAL A 133 -20.11 -5.23 6.65
CA VAL A 133 -20.35 -6.64 6.29
C VAL A 133 -20.91 -6.68 4.87
N ASN A 134 -21.85 -5.80 4.54
CA ASN A 134 -22.47 -5.74 3.22
C ASN A 134 -21.51 -5.27 2.11
N ALA A 135 -20.58 -4.34 2.38
CA ALA A 135 -19.64 -3.84 1.38
C ALA A 135 -18.56 -4.87 1.01
N TRP A 136 -18.01 -5.59 1.99
CA TRP A 136 -17.12 -6.72 1.67
C TRP A 136 -17.90 -7.88 1.07
N ALA A 137 -19.12 -8.19 1.55
CA ALA A 137 -19.95 -9.23 0.95
C ALA A 137 -20.26 -8.98 -0.53
N THR A 138 -20.59 -7.75 -0.90
CA THR A 138 -20.80 -7.36 -2.32
C THR A 138 -19.51 -7.45 -3.14
N THR A 139 -18.37 -7.02 -2.60
CA THR A 139 -17.06 -7.19 -3.26
C THR A 139 -16.70 -8.68 -3.42
N ARG A 140 -17.00 -9.50 -2.42
CA ARG A 140 -16.75 -10.94 -2.40
C ARG A 140 -17.58 -11.67 -3.44
N GLN A 141 -18.83 -11.25 -3.66
CA GLN A 141 -19.72 -11.80 -4.70
C GLN A 141 -19.15 -11.61 -6.12
N GLN A 142 -18.38 -10.55 -6.37
CA GLN A 142 -17.69 -10.35 -7.66
C GLN A 142 -16.56 -11.35 -7.90
N GLY A 143 -16.12 -12.05 -6.85
CA GLY A 143 -15.13 -13.11 -6.93
C GLY A 143 -13.68 -12.62 -6.77
N LYS A 144 -12.85 -13.54 -6.27
CA LYS A 144 -11.44 -13.29 -5.95
C LYS A 144 -10.63 -12.79 -7.14
N TRP A 145 -10.76 -13.44 -8.30
CA TRP A 145 -9.98 -13.10 -9.49
C TRP A 145 -10.36 -11.74 -10.07
N HIS A 146 -11.64 -11.37 -10.00
CA HIS A 146 -12.08 -10.03 -10.40
C HIS A 146 -11.46 -8.95 -9.50
N PHE A 147 -11.43 -9.17 -8.19
CA PHE A 147 -10.77 -8.27 -7.26
C PHE A 147 -9.27 -8.15 -7.54
N VAL A 148 -8.57 -9.28 -7.74
CA VAL A 148 -7.13 -9.29 -8.03
C VAL A 148 -6.83 -8.52 -9.32
N ALA A 149 -7.62 -8.73 -10.38
CA ALA A 149 -7.45 -8.03 -11.65
C ALA A 149 -7.73 -6.53 -11.54
N THR A 150 -8.86 -6.15 -10.95
CA THR A 150 -9.29 -4.73 -10.92
C THR A 150 -8.55 -3.91 -9.87
N ARG A 151 -8.40 -4.42 -8.64
CA ARG A 151 -7.79 -3.67 -7.53
C ARG A 151 -6.28 -3.91 -7.44
N GLY A 152 -5.83 -5.13 -7.73
CA GLY A 152 -4.41 -5.46 -7.72
C GLY A 152 -3.70 -4.99 -9.00
N VAL A 153 -4.02 -5.62 -10.13
CA VAL A 153 -3.31 -5.38 -11.39
C VAL A 153 -3.63 -3.99 -11.96
N LEU A 154 -4.90 -3.66 -12.17
CA LEU A 154 -5.28 -2.38 -12.77
C LEU A 154 -5.16 -1.21 -11.79
N GLY A 155 -5.61 -1.39 -10.55
CA GLY A 155 -5.61 -0.33 -9.54
C GLY A 155 -4.22 0.04 -9.02
N TRP A 156 -3.33 -0.93 -8.87
CA TRP A 156 -1.98 -0.71 -8.31
C TRP A 156 -0.86 -0.97 -9.33
N GLY A 157 -0.93 -2.09 -10.06
CA GLY A 157 0.09 -2.46 -11.05
C GLY A 157 0.19 -1.46 -12.20
N SER A 158 -0.93 -0.93 -12.71
CA SER A 158 -0.92 0.02 -13.83
C SER A 158 -0.24 1.35 -13.48
N PRO A 159 -0.60 2.07 -12.40
CA PRO A 159 0.14 3.27 -11.97
C PRO A 159 1.64 3.01 -11.80
N MET A 160 2.02 1.86 -11.23
CA MET A 160 3.42 1.48 -11.05
C MET A 160 4.12 1.23 -12.39
N PHE A 161 3.47 0.57 -13.35
CA PHE A 161 3.99 0.40 -14.70
C PHE A 161 4.29 1.75 -15.36
N PHE A 162 3.33 2.68 -15.34
CA PHE A 162 3.54 4.01 -15.91
C PHE A 162 4.68 4.76 -15.21
N GLY A 163 4.65 4.82 -13.88
CA GLY A 163 5.66 5.52 -13.08
C GLY A 163 7.07 4.95 -13.27
N MET A 164 7.21 3.63 -13.30
CA MET A 164 8.52 2.97 -13.27
C MET A 164 9.03 2.57 -14.65
N SER A 165 8.18 2.56 -15.67
CA SER A 165 8.56 2.11 -17.03
C SER A 165 8.54 3.26 -18.04
N VAL A 166 7.52 4.10 -17.98
CA VAL A 166 7.33 5.20 -18.95
C VAL A 166 8.14 6.42 -18.55
N VAL A 167 8.12 6.83 -17.28
CA VAL A 167 8.87 8.02 -16.82
C VAL A 167 10.38 7.92 -17.11
N PRO A 168 11.08 6.80 -16.83
CA PRO A 168 12.51 6.68 -17.14
C PRO A 168 12.86 6.83 -18.64
N VAL A 169 11.95 6.40 -19.52
CA VAL A 169 12.09 6.59 -20.96
C VAL A 169 11.94 8.07 -21.33
N LEU A 170 10.94 8.75 -20.76
CA LEU A 170 10.71 10.18 -20.98
C LEU A 170 11.89 11.04 -20.49
N VAL A 171 12.53 10.66 -19.38
CA VAL A 171 13.74 11.34 -18.87
C VAL A 171 15.05 10.80 -19.47
N HIS A 172 14.99 10.06 -20.58
CA HIS A 172 16.13 9.58 -21.37
C HIS A 172 17.14 8.71 -20.58
N ARG A 173 16.69 8.02 -19.52
CA ARG A 173 17.53 7.10 -18.73
C ARG A 173 17.57 5.68 -19.28
N VAL A 174 16.59 5.30 -20.10
CA VAL A 174 16.46 3.97 -20.69
C VAL A 174 16.03 4.10 -22.15
N GLN A 175 16.63 3.31 -23.05
CA GLN A 175 16.19 3.28 -24.44
C GLN A 175 14.85 2.53 -24.57
N PRO A 176 13.85 3.14 -25.24
CA PRO A 176 12.58 2.48 -25.48
C PRO A 176 12.78 1.27 -26.41
N SER A 177 12.36 0.09 -25.96
CA SER A 177 12.27 -1.09 -26.81
C SER A 177 11.00 -1.85 -26.47
N LEU A 178 10.45 -2.57 -27.46
CA LEU A 178 9.26 -3.39 -27.26
C LEU A 178 9.50 -4.44 -26.15
N GLY A 179 10.67 -5.08 -26.16
CA GLY A 179 11.06 -6.06 -25.15
C GLY A 179 11.12 -5.48 -23.74
N TYR A 180 11.60 -4.24 -23.59
CA TYR A 180 11.59 -3.54 -22.30
C TYR A 180 10.15 -3.36 -21.79
N PHE A 181 9.25 -2.78 -22.59
CA PHE A 181 7.87 -2.53 -22.16
C PHE A 181 7.10 -3.83 -21.87
N ILE A 182 7.28 -4.87 -22.68
CA ILE A 182 6.68 -6.19 -22.42
C ILE A 182 7.18 -6.74 -21.07
N SER A 183 8.50 -6.68 -20.83
CA SER A 183 9.06 -7.20 -19.59
C SER A 183 8.55 -6.44 -18.36
N GLN A 184 8.47 -5.11 -18.44
CA GLN A 184 7.94 -4.27 -17.36
C GLN A 184 6.46 -4.54 -17.12
N LEU A 185 5.66 -4.65 -18.19
CA LEU A 185 4.24 -4.95 -18.10
C LEU A 185 4.00 -6.28 -17.37
N LEU A 186 4.77 -7.32 -17.71
CA LEU A 186 4.70 -8.62 -17.03
C LEU A 186 5.09 -8.52 -15.56
N ILE A 187 6.21 -7.85 -15.25
CA ILE A 187 6.67 -7.67 -13.86
C ILE A 187 5.60 -6.98 -13.01
N TRP A 188 5.06 -5.85 -13.49
CA TRP A 188 4.08 -5.07 -12.74
C TRP A 188 2.70 -5.73 -12.69
N ALA A 189 2.32 -6.50 -13.71
CA ALA A 189 1.11 -7.32 -13.68
C ALA A 189 1.22 -8.43 -12.61
N ILE A 190 2.35 -9.15 -12.56
CA ILE A 190 2.58 -10.19 -11.54
C ILE A 190 2.60 -9.57 -10.14
N ALA A 191 3.34 -8.46 -9.96
CA ALA A 191 3.40 -7.77 -8.68
C ALA A 191 2.02 -7.28 -8.22
N GLY A 192 1.23 -6.68 -9.13
CA GLY A 192 -0.14 -6.26 -8.84
C GLY A 192 -1.07 -7.44 -8.51
N ALA A 193 -0.91 -8.58 -9.17
CA ALA A 193 -1.69 -9.79 -8.87
C ALA A 193 -1.36 -10.34 -7.47
N LEU A 194 -0.07 -10.43 -7.12
CA LEU A 194 0.37 -10.85 -5.78
C LEU A 194 -0.14 -9.90 -4.70
N PHE A 195 -0.05 -8.59 -4.94
CA PHE A 195 -0.58 -7.58 -4.04
C PHE A 195 -2.09 -7.73 -3.84
N GLY A 196 -2.87 -7.81 -4.93
CA GLY A 196 -4.31 -8.00 -4.87
C GLY A 196 -4.71 -9.29 -4.15
N PHE A 197 -3.96 -10.37 -4.35
CA PHE A 197 -4.19 -11.66 -3.69
C PHE A 197 -3.94 -11.57 -2.18
N ALA A 198 -2.84 -10.93 -1.76
CA ALA A 198 -2.52 -10.73 -0.36
C ALA A 198 -3.63 -9.91 0.33
N ILE A 199 -4.04 -8.79 -0.27
CA ILE A 199 -5.13 -7.96 0.26
C ILE A 199 -6.44 -8.75 0.36
N TRP A 200 -6.81 -9.51 -0.67
CA TRP A 200 -7.99 -10.38 -0.60
C TRP A 200 -7.92 -11.34 0.59
N HIS A 201 -6.77 -12.00 0.79
CA HIS A 201 -6.63 -12.98 1.85
C HIS A 201 -6.72 -12.35 3.24
N PHE A 202 -6.13 -11.16 3.43
CA PHE A 202 -6.26 -10.42 4.69
C PHE A 202 -7.72 -9.99 4.94
N SER A 203 -8.38 -9.42 3.95
CA SER A 203 -9.78 -9.00 4.05
C SER A 203 -10.74 -10.17 4.31
N GLU A 204 -10.55 -11.31 3.64
CA GLU A 204 -11.37 -12.50 3.85
C GLU A 204 -11.18 -13.09 5.25
N ARG A 205 -9.94 -13.15 5.75
CA ARG A 205 -9.67 -13.58 7.14
C ARG A 205 -10.35 -12.66 8.16
N GLN A 206 -10.33 -11.36 7.91
CA GLN A 206 -10.99 -10.40 8.78
C GLN A 206 -12.52 -10.55 8.76
N PHE A 207 -13.11 -10.72 7.59
CA PHE A 207 -14.55 -10.94 7.43
C PHE A 207 -15.02 -12.20 8.16
N GLN A 208 -14.29 -13.32 8.00
CA GLN A 208 -14.62 -14.58 8.68
C GLN A 208 -14.51 -14.48 10.20
N LYS A 209 -13.54 -13.72 10.71
CA LYS A 209 -13.39 -13.50 12.15
C LYS A 209 -14.60 -12.74 12.71
N GLN A 210 -15.03 -11.68 12.03
CA GLN A 210 -16.20 -10.89 12.44
C GLN A 210 -17.50 -11.70 12.39
N HIS A 211 -17.67 -12.57 11.39
CA HIS A 211 -18.86 -13.42 11.28
C HIS A 211 -18.92 -14.48 12.39
N ARG A 212 -17.77 -15.09 12.75
CA ARG A 212 -17.69 -16.07 13.86
C ARG A 212 -17.98 -15.45 15.23
N GLU A 213 -17.58 -14.20 15.45
CA GLU A 213 -17.86 -13.48 16.71
C GLU A 213 -19.33 -13.02 16.81
N ALA A 214 -20.10 -13.09 15.72
CA ALA A 214 -21.50 -12.68 15.66
C ALA A 214 -22.51 -13.86 15.74
N GLU A 215 -22.04 -15.10 15.63
CA GLU A 215 -22.84 -16.31 15.87
C GLU A 215 -22.74 -16.68 17.37
N PRO A 216 -23.86 -16.65 18.13
CA PRO A 216 -23.87 -16.93 19.57
C PRO A 216 -23.62 -18.40 19.92
#